data_AF-A0A7S1NXR1-F1
#
_entry.id   AF-A0A7S1NXR1-F1
#
_cell.length_a   1.000
_cell.length_b   1.000
_cell.length_c   1.000
_cell.angle_alpha   90.00
_cell.angle_beta   90.00
_cell.angle_gamma   90.00
#
_symmetry.space_group_name_H-M   'P 1'
#
loop_
_entity.id
_entity.type
_entity.pdbx_description
1 polymer ?
#
loop_
_entity_poly.entity_id
_entity_poly.type
_entity_poly.pdbx_seq_one_letter_code
_entity_poly.pdbx_strand_id
1 'polypeptide(L)'
;GQQEGANIGSPVANVRAATQRGLGKASLYVRLVPNATIDERDFITNTIRSIMDDTHAIIDVRTLTETTQTAADLLQVFFAVCAIIAFVLAFFLLWTSSSANVRENMWEIGVLRACGLSKWQVVRVGVYESLSLTLSSILLGTVLGGVVAITLTVQFNLFSELPFVFLFPFTLYGFMVFLALVTAVVGPWVPTMDVAQAPVALILKGADWCS
;
A
#
# COMPACT_ATOMS: atom_id res chain seq x y z
N GLY A 1 -15.55 29.70 -55.88
CA GLY A 1 -14.33 30.02 -55.11
C GLY A 1 -14.68 29.85 -53.65
N GLN A 2 -13.86 29.28 -52.78
CA GLN A 2 -12.40 29.21 -52.78
C GLN A 2 -12.02 27.99 -51.93
N GLN A 3 -11.16 27.12 -52.47
CA GLN A 3 -10.52 26.02 -51.74
C GLN A 3 -9.29 26.59 -51.04
N GLU A 4 -9.26 26.59 -49.71
CA GLU A 4 -8.08 26.96 -48.94
C GLU A 4 -7.28 25.67 -48.66
N GLY A 5 -6.45 25.31 -49.63
CA GLY A 5 -5.53 24.19 -49.55
C GLY A 5 -4.51 24.43 -48.45
N ALA A 6 -4.51 23.54 -47.46
CA ALA A 6 -3.51 23.45 -46.40
C ALA A 6 -2.12 23.29 -47.02
N ASN A 7 -1.39 24.40 -47.09
CA ASN A 7 -0.03 24.44 -47.59
C ASN A 7 0.89 23.84 -46.52
N ILE A 8 1.18 22.55 -46.65
CA ILE A 8 2.13 21.81 -45.82
C ILE A 8 3.53 22.32 -46.16
N GLY A 9 3.87 23.49 -45.61
CA GLY A 9 5.23 24.00 -45.60
C GLY A 9 6.10 23.03 -44.81
N SER A 10 7.12 22.48 -45.45
CA SER A 10 7.99 21.46 -44.88
C SER A 10 8.51 21.88 -43.50
N PRO A 11 8.42 21.03 -42.46
CA PRO A 11 8.85 21.34 -41.09
C PRO A 11 10.30 21.84 -41.02
N VAL A 12 11.13 21.42 -41.98
CA VAL A 12 12.55 21.76 -42.12
C VAL A 12 12.78 23.25 -42.43
N ALA A 13 11.85 23.92 -43.13
CA ALA A 13 11.98 25.33 -43.49
C ALA A 13 11.85 26.26 -42.28
N ASN A 14 10.94 25.93 -41.35
CA ASN A 14 10.73 26.69 -40.12
C ASN A 14 11.90 26.54 -39.14
N VAL A 15 12.57 25.38 -39.14
CA VAL A 15 13.76 25.14 -38.32
C VAL A 15 14.96 25.94 -38.84
N ARG A 16 15.20 25.97 -40.15
CA ARG A 16 16.29 26.78 -40.75
C ARG A 16 16.12 28.27 -40.50
N ALA A 17 14.88 28.77 -40.54
CA ALA A 17 14.57 30.18 -40.23
C ALA A 17 14.79 30.54 -38.75
N ALA A 18 14.67 29.57 -37.84
CA ALA A 18 14.94 29.77 -36.41
C ALA A 18 16.45 29.77 -36.10
N THR A 19 17.24 28.92 -36.77
CA THR A 19 18.70 28.84 -36.57
C THR A 19 19.44 30.09 -37.05
N GLN A 20 19.01 30.71 -38.16
CA GLN A 20 19.65 31.94 -38.68
C GLN A 20 19.44 33.18 -37.80
N ARG A 21 18.53 33.13 -36.81
CA ARG A 21 18.22 34.28 -35.94
C ARG A 21 19.08 34.41 -34.69
N GLY A 22 20.19 33.67 -34.59
CA GLY A 22 21.23 33.94 -33.58
C GLY A 22 20.70 33.90 -32.13
N LEU A 23 19.78 32.98 -31.83
CA LEU A 23 19.32 32.76 -30.48
C LEU A 23 20.34 31.86 -29.77
N GLY A 24 21.17 32.46 -28.92
CA GLY A 24 21.95 31.75 -27.89
C GLY A 24 21.02 31.14 -26.83
N LYS A 25 20.23 30.14 -27.23
CA LYS A 25 19.36 29.37 -26.33
C LYS A 25 19.87 27.94 -26.24
N ALA A 26 20.48 27.63 -25.09
CA ALA A 26 20.99 26.32 -24.72
C ALA A 26 19.91 25.22 -24.54
N SER A 27 18.65 25.51 -24.82
CA SER A 27 17.56 24.53 -24.76
C SER A 27 16.45 24.92 -25.74
N LEU A 28 16.23 24.06 -26.74
CA LEU A 28 15.17 24.19 -27.74
C LEU A 28 14.12 23.10 -27.47
N TYR A 29 13.01 23.48 -26.84
CA TYR A 29 11.90 22.57 -26.57
C TYR A 29 11.03 22.43 -27.83
N VAL A 30 11.10 21.29 -28.50
CA VAL A 30 10.23 20.94 -29.64
C VAL A 30 9.08 20.11 -29.12
N ARG A 31 7.86 20.63 -29.22
CA ARG A 31 6.63 19.88 -28.87
C ARG A 31 6.17 19.10 -30.10
N LEU A 32 6.33 17.78 -30.09
CA LEU A 32 5.79 16.91 -31.14
C LEU A 32 4.30 16.66 -30.93
N VAL A 33 3.58 16.47 -32.03
CA VAL A 33 2.13 16.21 -32.06
C VAL A 33 1.83 14.88 -31.34
N PRO A 34 0.71 14.75 -30.58
CA PRO A 34 0.49 13.66 -29.64
C PRO A 34 0.45 12.23 -30.24
N ASN A 35 0.32 12.10 -31.56
CA ASN A 35 0.05 10.82 -32.23
C ASN A 35 1.05 10.45 -33.34
N ALA A 36 2.29 10.96 -33.29
CA ALA A 36 3.32 10.59 -34.27
C ALA A 36 3.87 9.18 -34.00
N THR A 37 3.88 8.34 -35.04
CA THR A 37 4.42 6.96 -35.08
C THR A 37 5.94 6.96 -34.88
N ILE A 38 6.47 5.88 -34.28
CA ILE A 38 7.88 5.71 -33.88
C ILE A 38 8.85 6.04 -35.04
N ASP A 39 8.55 5.59 -36.26
CA ASP A 39 9.40 5.78 -37.44
C ASP A 39 9.51 7.26 -37.89
N GLU A 40 8.46 8.05 -37.69
CA GLU A 40 8.42 9.47 -38.08
C GLU A 40 9.20 10.34 -37.08
N ARG A 41 9.29 9.88 -35.81
CA ARG A 41 10.09 10.52 -34.76
C ARG A 41 11.57 10.24 -34.93
N ASP A 42 11.95 9.05 -35.37
CA ASP A 42 13.34 8.70 -35.66
C ASP A 42 13.85 9.46 -36.89
N PHE A 43 13.02 9.65 -37.90
CA PHE A 43 13.34 10.47 -39.08
C PHE A 43 13.56 11.95 -38.72
N ILE A 44 12.72 12.53 -37.87
CA ILE A 44 12.85 13.92 -37.40
C ILE A 44 14.06 14.08 -36.47
N THR A 45 14.29 13.12 -35.58
CA THR A 45 15.46 13.13 -34.67
C THR A 45 16.77 13.01 -35.44
N ASN A 46 16.85 12.14 -36.45
CA ASN A 46 18.03 11.99 -37.30
C ASN A 46 18.25 13.19 -38.23
N THR A 47 17.18 13.84 -38.70
CA THR A 47 17.29 15.07 -39.51
C THR A 47 17.74 16.27 -38.66
N ILE A 48 17.34 16.34 -37.40
CA ILE A 48 17.81 17.37 -36.47
C ILE A 48 19.27 17.12 -36.07
N ARG A 49 19.68 15.86 -35.90
CA ARG A 49 21.09 15.47 -35.67
C ARG A 49 21.98 15.79 -36.87
N SER A 50 21.51 15.65 -38.11
CA SER A 50 22.35 15.92 -39.29
C SER A 50 22.55 17.40 -39.61
N ILE A 51 21.69 18.27 -39.07
CA ILE A 51 21.76 19.73 -39.25
C ILE A 51 22.54 20.41 -38.11
N MET A 52 22.72 19.73 -36.99
CA MET A 52 23.30 20.30 -35.76
C MET A 52 24.48 19.45 -35.31
N ASP A 53 25.68 20.02 -35.46
CA ASP A 53 26.97 19.41 -35.12
C ASP A 53 26.98 18.79 -33.69
N ASP A 54 27.80 17.74 -33.52
CA ASP A 54 27.80 16.67 -32.50
C ASP A 54 27.89 17.08 -31.01
N THR A 55 27.59 18.32 -30.65
CA THR A 55 27.86 18.90 -29.31
C THR A 55 26.62 19.11 -28.43
N HIS A 56 25.42 18.73 -28.87
CA HIS A 56 24.19 18.95 -28.09
C HIS A 56 23.46 17.63 -27.80
N ALA A 57 23.48 17.22 -26.54
CA ALA A 57 22.79 16.04 -26.05
C ALA A 57 21.26 16.23 -26.15
N ILE A 58 20.64 15.52 -27.09
CA ILE A 58 19.19 15.42 -27.21
C ILE A 58 18.71 14.48 -26.10
N ILE A 59 18.14 15.04 -25.04
CA ILE A 59 17.54 14.27 -23.94
C ILE A 59 16.06 14.09 -24.27
N ASP A 60 15.71 12.90 -24.78
CA ASP A 60 14.33 12.50 -24.98
C ASP A 60 13.70 12.16 -23.61
N VAL A 61 12.73 12.98 -23.19
CA VAL A 61 11.97 12.81 -21.94
C VAL A 61 11.12 11.53 -21.94
N ARG A 62 10.88 10.91 -23.10
CA ARG A 62 10.09 9.69 -23.21
C ARG A 62 10.91 8.43 -22.88
N THR A 63 12.19 8.39 -23.23
CA THR A 63 13.07 7.24 -22.94
C THR A 63 13.42 7.14 -21.44
N LEU A 64 13.48 8.28 -20.73
CA LEU A 64 13.58 8.31 -19.26
C LEU A 64 12.28 7.87 -18.57
N THR A 65 11.13 8.18 -19.18
CA THR A 65 9.83 7.76 -18.66
C THR A 65 9.62 6.26 -18.86
N GLU A 66 9.99 5.69 -20.01
CA GLU A 66 9.84 4.24 -20.27
C GLU A 66 10.77 3.38 -19.42
N THR A 67 12.00 3.83 -19.15
CA THR A 67 12.94 3.10 -18.27
C THR A 67 12.55 3.18 -16.79
N THR A 68 12.06 4.33 -16.32
CA THR A 68 11.57 4.48 -14.92
C THR A 68 10.23 3.77 -14.71
N GLN A 69 9.33 3.81 -15.69
CA GLN A 69 8.05 3.10 -15.61
C GLN A 69 8.26 1.58 -15.59
N THR A 70 9.15 1.05 -16.44
CA THR A 70 9.47 -0.39 -16.44
C THR A 70 10.07 -0.82 -15.10
N ALA A 71 10.97 -0.01 -14.50
CA ALA A 71 11.53 -0.30 -13.18
C ALA A 71 10.47 -0.23 -12.07
N ALA A 72 9.54 0.73 -12.13
CA ALA A 72 8.43 0.86 -11.18
C ALA A 72 7.46 -0.33 -11.28
N ASP A 73 7.13 -0.77 -12.49
CA ASP A 73 6.24 -1.91 -12.73
C ASP A 73 6.86 -3.21 -12.20
N LEU A 74 8.17 -3.41 -12.40
CA LEU A 74 8.90 -4.55 -11.83
C LEU A 74 8.90 -4.54 -10.29
N LEU A 75 9.14 -3.37 -9.67
CA LEU A 75 9.06 -3.22 -8.22
C LEU A 75 7.64 -3.46 -7.69
N GLN A 76 6.62 -3.01 -8.42
CA GLN A 76 5.22 -3.23 -8.05
C GLN A 76 4.86 -4.72 -8.10
N VAL A 77 5.26 -5.43 -9.15
CA VAL A 77 5.05 -6.89 -9.24
C VAL A 77 5.81 -7.61 -8.13
N PHE A 78 7.05 -7.22 -7.84
CA PHE A 78 7.82 -7.78 -6.74
C PHE A 78 7.11 -7.61 -5.39
N PHE A 79 6.67 -6.38 -5.06
CA PHE A 79 5.94 -6.13 -3.82
C PHE A 79 4.58 -6.85 -3.77
N ALA A 80 3.88 -6.99 -4.90
CA ALA A 80 2.64 -7.76 -4.97
C ALA A 80 2.87 -9.24 -4.65
N VAL A 81 3.91 -9.85 -5.22
CA VAL A 81 4.25 -11.26 -4.93
C VAL A 81 4.66 -11.42 -3.47
N CYS A 82 5.52 -10.53 -2.94
CA CYS A 82 5.88 -10.54 -1.51
C CYS A 82 4.65 -10.41 -0.61
N ALA A 83 3.70 -9.53 -0.94
CA ALA A 83 2.47 -9.34 -0.18
C ALA A 83 1.60 -10.61 -0.19
N ILE A 84 1.46 -11.28 -1.34
CA ILE A 84 0.70 -12.54 -1.43
C ILE A 84 1.34 -13.62 -0.56
N ILE A 85 2.66 -13.79 -0.63
CA ILE A 85 3.38 -14.78 0.19
C ILE A 85 3.20 -14.46 1.68
N ALA A 86 3.39 -13.21 2.08
CA ALA A 86 3.21 -12.77 3.45
C ALA A 86 1.78 -13.01 3.94
N PHE A 87 0.78 -12.78 3.09
CA PHE A 87 -0.63 -13.01 3.41
C PHE A 87 -0.93 -14.51 3.64
N VAL A 88 -0.42 -15.39 2.75
CA VAL A 88 -0.58 -16.84 2.91
C VAL A 88 0.08 -17.31 4.20
N LEU A 89 1.30 -16.84 4.50
CA LEU A 89 1.99 -17.18 5.75
C LEU A 89 1.22 -16.68 6.97
N ALA A 90 0.73 -15.44 6.95
CA ALA A 90 -0.06 -14.88 8.04
C ALA A 90 -1.36 -15.67 8.26
N PHE A 91 -2.02 -16.11 7.17
CA PHE A 91 -3.20 -16.97 7.26
C PHE A 91 -2.91 -18.30 7.94
N PHE A 92 -1.85 -19.00 7.52
CA PHE A 92 -1.44 -20.25 8.16
C PHE A 92 -1.08 -20.05 9.63
N LEU A 93 -0.39 -18.95 9.95
CA LEU A 93 0.00 -18.62 11.32
C LEU A 93 -1.22 -18.33 12.21
N LEU A 94 -2.20 -17.60 11.67
CA LEU A 94 -3.45 -17.33 12.36
C LEU A 94 -4.27 -18.60 12.56
N TRP A 95 -4.32 -19.49 11.55
CA TRP A 95 -5.05 -20.75 11.63
C TRP A 95 -4.51 -21.66 12.74
N THR A 96 -3.19 -21.85 12.78
CA THR A 96 -2.55 -22.68 13.80
C THR A 96 -2.73 -22.08 15.21
N SER A 97 -2.56 -20.76 15.35
CA SER A 97 -2.73 -20.07 16.62
C SER A 97 -4.19 -20.12 17.11
N SER A 98 -5.15 -19.88 16.23
CA SER A 98 -6.58 -19.92 16.58
C SER A 98 -7.00 -21.31 17.07
N SER A 99 -6.49 -22.36 16.42
CA SER A 99 -6.77 -23.74 16.80
C SER A 99 -6.25 -24.08 18.20
N ALA A 100 -5.02 -23.66 18.52
CA ALA A 100 -4.43 -23.83 19.85
C ALA A 100 -5.20 -23.03 20.91
N ASN A 101 -5.51 -21.75 20.61
CA ASN A 101 -6.22 -20.86 21.51
C ASN A 101 -7.60 -21.42 21.90
N VAL A 102 -8.36 -22.00 20.97
CA VAL A 102 -9.67 -22.61 21.28
C VAL A 102 -9.54 -23.74 22.29
N ARG A 103 -8.50 -24.59 22.18
CA ARG A 103 -8.24 -25.70 23.10
C ARG A 103 -7.97 -25.23 24.52
N GLU A 104 -7.19 -24.15 24.66
CA GLU A 104 -6.81 -23.57 25.95
C GLU A 104 -8.01 -22.90 26.63
N ASN A 105 -8.77 -22.08 25.89
CA ASN A 105 -9.96 -21.39 26.41
C ASN A 105 -11.02 -22.33 26.97
N MET A 106 -11.20 -23.51 26.37
CA MET A 106 -12.13 -24.53 26.88
C MET A 106 -11.70 -25.09 28.24
N TRP A 107 -10.40 -25.28 28.46
CA TRP A 107 -9.86 -25.81 29.71
C TRP A 107 -10.00 -24.79 30.85
N GLU A 108 -9.67 -23.53 30.58
CA GLU A 108 -9.78 -22.44 31.57
C GLU A 108 -11.21 -22.24 32.05
N ILE A 109 -12.18 -22.21 31.13
CA ILE A 109 -13.60 -22.08 31.48
C ILE A 109 -14.08 -23.30 32.29
N GLY A 110 -13.57 -24.50 31.96
CA GLY A 110 -13.85 -25.73 32.71
C GLY A 110 -13.36 -25.66 34.17
N VAL A 111 -12.15 -25.17 34.39
CA VAL A 111 -11.56 -24.98 35.73
C VAL A 111 -12.32 -23.91 36.52
N LEU A 112 -12.63 -22.76 35.90
CA LEU A 112 -13.40 -21.69 36.55
C LEU A 112 -14.80 -22.15 36.98
N ARG A 113 -15.46 -23.01 36.19
CA ARG A 113 -16.76 -23.60 36.57
C ARG A 113 -16.64 -24.63 37.68
N ALA A 114 -15.55 -25.41 37.74
CA ALA A 114 -15.32 -26.35 38.84
C ALA A 114 -15.12 -25.63 40.20
N CYS A 115 -14.59 -24.41 40.19
CA CYS A 115 -14.49 -23.53 41.36
C CYS A 115 -15.81 -22.85 41.75
N GLY A 116 -16.90 -23.05 41.00
CA GLY A 116 -18.23 -22.52 41.35
C GLY A 116 -18.49 -21.06 40.94
N LEU A 117 -17.71 -20.50 40.01
CA LEU A 117 -17.96 -19.14 39.51
C LEU A 117 -19.28 -19.06 38.75
N SER A 118 -20.00 -17.94 38.95
CA SER A 118 -21.22 -17.64 38.19
C SER A 118 -20.90 -17.25 36.74
N LYS A 119 -21.84 -17.51 35.82
CA LYS A 119 -21.68 -17.22 34.37
C LYS A 119 -21.27 -15.76 34.11
N TRP A 120 -21.83 -14.82 34.86
CA TRP A 120 -21.52 -13.38 34.75
C TRP A 120 -20.12 -13.00 35.21
N GLN A 121 -19.55 -13.74 36.18
CA GLN A 121 -18.17 -13.51 36.62
C GLN A 121 -17.18 -13.97 35.54
N VAL A 122 -17.45 -15.08 34.87
CA VAL A 122 -16.62 -15.58 33.76
C VAL A 122 -16.62 -14.60 32.58
N VAL A 123 -17.78 -14.08 32.18
CA VAL A 123 -17.89 -13.06 31.12
C VAL A 123 -17.08 -11.81 31.47
N ARG A 124 -17.15 -11.36 32.73
CA ARG A 124 -16.42 -10.16 33.18
C ARG A 124 -14.91 -10.33 33.08
N VAL A 125 -14.39 -11.51 33.44
CA VAL A 125 -12.97 -11.82 33.32
C VAL A 125 -12.52 -11.79 31.85
N GLY A 126 -13.27 -12.41 30.94
CA GLY A 126 -12.95 -12.41 29.51
C GLY A 126 -12.96 -11.01 28.87
N VAL A 127 -13.84 -10.11 29.34
CA VAL A 127 -13.83 -8.69 28.92
C VAL A 127 -12.56 -7.99 29.37
N TYR A 128 -12.10 -8.20 30.62
CA TYR A 128 -10.86 -7.59 31.11
C TYR A 128 -9.63 -8.08 30.35
N GLU A 129 -9.58 -9.36 30.04
CA GLU A 129 -8.50 -9.96 29.24
C GLU A 129 -8.43 -9.34 27.83
N SER A 130 -9.57 -9.31 27.14
CA SER A 130 -9.66 -8.78 25.78
C SER A 130 -9.37 -7.28 25.72
N LEU A 131 -9.75 -6.55 26.78
CA LEU A 131 -9.41 -5.14 26.93
C LEU A 131 -7.90 -4.94 27.09
N SER A 132 -7.24 -5.74 27.93
CA SER A 132 -5.78 -5.70 28.12
C SER A 132 -5.02 -6.01 26.83
N LEU A 133 -5.47 -7.02 26.08
CA LEU A 133 -4.90 -7.39 24.78
C LEU A 133 -5.05 -6.27 23.75
N THR A 134 -6.23 -5.65 23.70
CA THR A 134 -6.53 -4.55 22.77
C THR A 134 -5.71 -3.30 23.09
N LEU A 135 -5.63 -2.91 24.37
CA LEU A 135 -4.84 -1.77 24.80
C LEU A 135 -3.35 -1.95 24.44
N SER A 136 -2.82 -3.15 24.69
CA SER A 136 -1.43 -3.49 24.34
C SER A 136 -1.20 -3.41 22.82
N SER A 137 -2.17 -3.89 22.03
CA SER A 137 -2.11 -3.85 20.56
C SER A 137 -2.17 -2.43 20.01
N ILE A 138 -3.04 -1.57 20.56
CA ILE A 138 -3.13 -0.15 20.16
C ILE A 138 -1.81 0.55 20.44
N LEU A 139 -1.22 0.32 21.63
CA LEU A 139 0.06 0.92 22.01
C LEU A 139 1.18 0.49 21.05
N LEU A 140 1.35 -0.82 20.87
CA LEU A 140 2.39 -1.37 20.00
C LEU A 140 2.20 -0.97 18.54
N GLY A 141 0.97 -1.04 18.02
CA GLY A 141 0.64 -0.67 16.65
C GLY A 141 0.90 0.82 16.36
N THR A 142 0.61 1.69 17.33
CA THR A 142 0.87 3.13 17.19
C THR A 142 2.37 3.42 17.15
N VAL A 143 3.15 2.77 18.00
CA VAL A 143 4.62 2.91 18.00
C VAL A 143 5.22 2.40 16.69
N LEU A 144 4.88 1.17 16.28
CA LEU A 144 5.37 0.58 15.03
C LEU A 144 4.96 1.40 13.81
N GLY A 145 3.69 1.80 13.73
CA GLY A 145 3.18 2.63 12.63
C GLY A 145 3.86 3.99 12.57
N GLY A 146 4.10 4.63 13.74
CA GLY A 146 4.84 5.88 13.83
C GLY A 146 6.27 5.76 13.34
N VAL A 147 6.99 4.73 13.76
CA VAL A 147 8.37 4.45 13.31
C VAL A 147 8.42 4.28 11.79
N VAL A 148 7.55 3.43 11.23
CA VAL A 148 7.50 3.17 9.78
C VAL A 148 7.15 4.45 9.01
N ALA A 149 6.18 5.24 9.49
CA ALA A 149 5.78 6.47 8.84
C ALA A 149 6.90 7.52 8.81
N ILE A 150 7.64 7.68 9.92
CA ILE A 150 8.80 8.58 9.99
C ILE A 150 9.90 8.08 9.04
N THR A 151 10.22 6.79 9.09
CA THR A 151 11.27 6.19 8.25
C THR A 151 10.96 6.32 6.75
N LEU A 152 9.70 6.14 6.33
CA LEU A 152 9.31 6.38 4.95
C LEU A 152 9.37 7.86 4.58
N THR A 153 8.92 8.75 5.47
CA THR A 153 8.97 10.20 5.25
C THR A 153 10.41 10.66 5.04
N VAL A 154 11.36 10.19 5.86
CA VAL A 154 12.79 10.53 5.73
C VAL A 154 13.36 10.03 4.40
N GLN A 155 13.04 8.79 3.99
CA GLN A 155 13.47 8.26 2.69
C GLN A 155 12.92 9.10 1.53
N PHE A 156 11.62 9.42 1.55
CA PHE A 156 11.00 10.22 0.50
C PHE A 156 11.59 11.63 0.38
N ASN A 157 11.87 12.28 1.51
CA ASN A 157 12.53 13.60 1.51
C ASN A 157 13.93 13.54 0.88
N LEU A 158 14.69 12.46 1.12
CA LEU A 158 16.03 12.29 0.56
C LEU A 158 16.00 12.07 -0.97
N PHE A 159 14.98 11.39 -1.50
CA PHE A 159 14.86 11.12 -2.93
C PHE A 159 14.22 12.28 -3.73
N SER A 160 13.28 13.02 -3.15
CA SER A 160 12.42 13.93 -3.92
C SER A 160 12.69 15.42 -3.67
N GLU A 161 13.59 15.79 -2.74
CA GLU A 161 13.94 17.17 -2.36
C GLU A 161 12.76 18.08 -1.95
N LEU A 162 11.51 17.58 -1.98
CA LEU A 162 10.32 18.29 -1.55
C LEU A 162 10.11 18.09 -0.04
N PRO A 163 9.90 19.16 0.74
CA PRO A 163 9.61 19.06 2.16
C PRO A 163 8.23 18.42 2.37
N PHE A 164 8.21 17.12 2.69
CA PHE A 164 6.97 16.43 3.01
C PHE A 164 6.59 16.70 4.47
N VAL A 165 5.49 17.40 4.69
CA VAL A 165 4.91 17.64 6.02
C VAL A 165 4.06 16.45 6.43
N PHE A 166 4.48 15.74 7.48
CA PHE A 166 3.73 14.64 8.07
C PHE A 166 2.48 15.17 8.78
N LEU A 167 1.31 15.06 8.14
CA LEU A 167 0.02 15.34 8.73
C LEU A 167 -0.54 14.06 9.34
N PHE A 168 -0.52 13.97 10.67
CA PHE A 168 -1.16 12.88 11.38
C PHE A 168 -2.67 13.14 11.52
N PRO A 169 -3.54 12.33 10.89
CA PRO A 169 -4.99 12.54 10.94
C PRO A 169 -5.56 12.05 12.28
N PHE A 170 -5.43 12.88 13.33
CA PHE A 170 -5.88 12.56 14.70
C PHE A 170 -7.35 12.13 14.77
N THR A 171 -8.22 12.71 13.93
CA THR A 171 -9.65 12.36 13.88
C THR A 171 -9.88 10.92 13.46
N LEU A 172 -9.20 10.46 12.40
CA LEU A 172 -9.35 9.11 11.88
C LEU A 172 -8.74 8.10 12.85
N TYR A 173 -7.58 8.42 13.42
CA TYR A 173 -6.94 7.58 14.44
C TYR A 173 -7.85 7.42 15.69
N GLY A 174 -8.43 8.51 16.20
CA GLY A 174 -9.35 8.46 17.33
C GLY A 174 -10.59 7.61 17.05
N PHE A 175 -11.17 7.71 15.85
CA PHE A 175 -12.31 6.89 15.45
C PHE A 175 -11.95 5.40 15.38
N MET A 176 -10.77 5.05 14.85
CA MET A 176 -10.30 3.66 14.79
C MET A 176 -10.04 3.08 16.17
N VAL A 177 -9.42 3.86 17.07
CA VAL A 177 -9.20 3.46 18.48
C VAL A 177 -10.54 3.25 19.19
N PHE A 178 -11.51 4.14 18.98
CA PHE A 178 -12.85 4.00 19.54
C PHE A 178 -13.53 2.71 19.04
N LEU A 179 -13.49 2.46 17.73
CA LEU A 179 -14.05 1.24 17.15
C LEU A 179 -13.37 -0.01 17.73
N ALA A 180 -12.04 -0.02 17.83
CA ALA A 180 -11.28 -1.13 18.40
C ALA A 180 -11.70 -1.43 19.85
N LEU A 181 -11.88 -0.38 20.67
CA LEU A 181 -12.29 -0.54 22.06
C LEU A 181 -13.74 -1.05 22.17
N VAL A 182 -14.64 -0.59 21.31
CA VAL A 182 -16.01 -1.14 21.22
C VAL A 182 -15.96 -2.62 20.83
N THR A 183 -15.17 -2.99 19.82
CA THR A 183 -15.05 -4.40 19.40
C THR A 183 -14.42 -5.28 20.47
N ALA A 184 -13.49 -4.77 21.29
CA ALA A 184 -12.88 -5.51 22.38
C ALA A 184 -13.86 -5.84 23.51
N VAL A 185 -14.86 -4.98 23.74
CA VAL A 185 -15.91 -5.21 24.73
C VAL A 185 -17.00 -6.13 24.16
N VAL A 186 -17.43 -5.89 22.92
CA VAL A 186 -18.53 -6.64 22.30
C VAL A 186 -18.09 -8.04 21.83
N GLY A 187 -16.86 -8.17 21.34
CA GLY A 187 -16.33 -9.41 20.77
C GLY A 187 -16.44 -10.61 21.71
N PRO A 188 -16.00 -10.51 22.97
CA PRO A 188 -16.05 -11.62 23.93
C PRO A 188 -17.46 -11.99 24.39
N TRP A 189 -18.44 -11.08 24.29
CA TRP A 189 -19.80 -11.33 24.81
C TRP A 189 -20.49 -12.50 24.11
N VAL A 190 -20.31 -12.62 22.80
CA VAL A 190 -20.93 -13.67 21.99
C VAL A 190 -20.40 -15.07 22.35
N PRO A 191 -19.09 -15.37 22.23
CA PRO A 191 -18.56 -16.70 22.52
C PRO A 191 -18.67 -17.08 24.00
N THR A 192 -18.52 -16.12 24.94
CA THR A 192 -18.60 -16.45 26.37
C THR A 192 -20.01 -16.86 26.80
N MET A 193 -21.06 -16.30 26.19
CA MET A 193 -22.43 -16.72 26.45
C MET A 193 -22.77 -18.07 25.84
N ASP A 194 -22.25 -18.38 24.66
CA ASP A 194 -22.45 -19.68 23.99
C ASP A 194 -21.73 -20.81 24.75
N VAL A 195 -20.48 -20.58 25.15
CA VAL A 195 -19.69 -21.56 25.93
C VAL A 195 -20.24 -21.71 27.37
N ALA A 196 -20.80 -20.66 27.97
CA ALA A 196 -21.43 -20.74 29.29
C ALA A 196 -22.74 -21.57 29.30
N GLN A 197 -23.30 -21.87 28.12
CA GLN A 197 -24.51 -22.68 27.97
C GLN A 197 -24.24 -24.13 27.55
N ALA A 198 -23.03 -24.43 27.05
CA ALA A 198 -22.65 -25.80 26.70
C ALA A 198 -22.53 -26.71 27.95
N PRO A 199 -23.01 -27.97 27.88
CA PRO A 199 -22.87 -28.93 28.97
C PRO A 199 -21.41 -29.36 29.14
N VAL A 200 -20.89 -29.24 30.37
CA VAL A 200 -19.50 -29.52 30.78
C VAL A 200 -19.06 -30.95 30.43
N ALA A 201 -20.00 -31.91 30.43
CA ALA A 201 -19.72 -33.31 30.10
C ALA A 201 -19.29 -33.54 28.64
N LEU A 202 -19.66 -32.66 27.70
CA LEU A 202 -19.25 -32.75 26.30
C LEU A 202 -17.79 -32.29 26.10
N ILE A 203 -17.33 -31.37 26.94
CA ILE A 203 -15.97 -30.81 26.91
C ILE A 203 -14.97 -31.82 27.51
N LEU A 204 -15.37 -32.56 28.55
CA LEU A 204 -14.54 -33.56 29.21
C LEU A 204 -14.38 -34.88 28.43
N LYS A 205 -15.29 -35.18 27.48
CA LYS A 205 -15.25 -36.44 26.73
C LYS A 205 -14.18 -36.49 25.62
N GLY A 206 -13.48 -35.38 25.36
CA GLY A 206 -12.29 -35.37 24.52
C GLY A 206 -12.55 -35.75 23.05
N ALA A 207 -12.70 -34.73 22.21
CA ALA A 207 -12.26 -34.75 20.81
C ALA A 207 -12.70 -35.94 19.91
N ASP A 208 -13.88 -35.80 19.32
CA ASP A 208 -14.20 -36.38 18.02
C ASP A 208 -14.44 -35.24 17.00
N TRP A 209 -13.51 -34.27 16.91
CA TRP A 209 -13.62 -33.13 15.96
C TRP A 209 -12.77 -33.33 14.69
N CYS A 210 -12.37 -34.58 14.41
CA CYS A 210 -11.71 -34.95 13.16
C CYS A 210 -12.51 -36.07 12.49
N SER A 211 -13.56 -35.68 11.77
CA SER A 211 -14.10 -36.38 10.60
C SER A 211 -14.68 -35.34 9.65
#